data_AF-F3CEH3-F1
#
_entry.id   AF-F3CEH3-F1
#
_cell.length_a   1.000
_cell.length_b   1.000
_cell.length_c   1.000
_cell.angle_alpha   90.00
_cell.angle_beta   90.00
_cell.angle_gamma   90.00
#
_symmetry.space_group_name_H-M   'P 1'
#
loop_
_entity.id
_entity.type
_entity.pdbx_description
1 polymer ?
#
loop_
_entity_poly.entity_id
_entity_poly.type
_entity_poly.pdbx_seq_one_letter_code
_entity_poly.pdbx_strand_id
1 'polypeptide(L)'
;EVAYLALPLEGLEESAQALSQALEGAVDQREEYWENRIRPFWQQIWPKSRELGTARIAESLIQMTLAAGSKFPAALRSVEAWLCPLEHPHYVVHCLAESKLSSRFPAVALQLLSSIIDDQPWASEELEQCLASIIQADRTLEEDIRYQQLREYLRRRR
;
A
#
# COMPACT_ATOMS: atom_id res chain seq x y z
N GLU A 1 24.50 13.64 17.60
CA GLU A 1 23.12 13.30 17.20
C GLU A 1 22.31 14.56 16.95
N VAL A 2 22.13 14.99 15.70
CA VAL A 2 20.92 15.65 15.16
C VAL A 2 21.23 16.06 13.71
N ALA A 3 20.83 15.23 12.74
CA ALA A 3 20.86 15.61 11.31
C ALA A 3 19.74 14.95 10.47
N TYR A 4 18.85 14.15 11.07
CA TYR A 4 17.78 13.46 10.33
C TYR A 4 16.38 14.09 10.50
N LEU A 5 16.20 15.11 11.36
CA LEU A 5 14.88 15.66 11.66
C LEU A 5 14.34 16.67 10.62
N ALA A 6 15.05 16.90 9.52
CA ALA A 6 14.52 17.68 8.41
C ALA A 6 15.13 17.18 7.09
N LEU A 7 14.81 15.93 6.71
CA LEU A 7 14.91 15.63 5.29
C LEU A 7 13.98 16.61 4.55
N PRO A 8 14.49 17.40 3.60
CA PRO A 8 13.60 18.14 2.71
C PRO A 8 12.66 17.13 2.04
N LEU A 9 11.48 17.57 1.63
CA LEU A 9 10.44 16.71 1.06
C LEU A 9 10.99 15.76 -0.03
N GLU A 10 11.86 16.27 -0.89
CA GLU A 10 12.59 15.51 -1.91
C GLU A 10 13.43 14.36 -1.33
N GLY A 11 14.13 14.59 -0.21
CA GLY A 11 14.89 13.55 0.47
C GLY A 11 14.02 12.45 1.09
N LEU A 12 12.78 12.75 1.46
CA LEU A 12 11.83 11.74 1.92
C LEU A 12 11.28 10.90 0.77
N GLU A 13 10.97 11.54 -0.35
CA GLU A 13 10.56 10.84 -1.58
C GLU A 13 11.63 9.87 -2.05
N GLU A 14 12.87 10.34 -2.19
CA GLU A 14 14.02 9.49 -2.60
C GLU A 14 14.27 8.35 -1.61
N SER A 15 14.11 8.60 -0.31
CA SER A 15 14.24 7.56 0.71
C SER A 15 13.15 6.49 0.60
N ALA A 16 11.88 6.88 0.41
CA ALA A 16 10.79 5.92 0.24
C ALA A 16 10.98 5.08 -1.03
N GLN A 17 11.37 5.73 -2.13
CA GLN A 17 11.64 5.06 -3.39
C GLN A 17 12.80 4.07 -3.26
N ALA A 18 13.92 4.46 -2.64
CA ALA A 18 15.07 3.59 -2.44
C ALA A 18 14.72 2.37 -1.57
N LEU A 19 13.89 2.55 -0.54
CA LEU A 19 13.41 1.44 0.31
C LEU A 19 12.53 0.47 -0.48
N SER A 20 11.63 0.97 -1.33
CA SER A 20 10.78 0.12 -2.17
C SER A 20 11.63 -0.72 -3.13
N GLN A 21 12.54 -0.06 -3.87
CA GLN A 21 13.42 -0.72 -4.83
C GLN A 21 14.33 -1.76 -4.17
N ALA A 22 14.86 -1.45 -2.99
CA ALA A 22 15.70 -2.40 -2.25
C ALA A 22 14.92 -3.64 -1.81
N LEU A 23 13.66 -3.49 -1.41
CA LEU A 23 12.81 -4.60 -1.00
C LEU A 23 12.34 -5.45 -2.19
N GLU A 24 12.00 -4.81 -3.31
CA GLU A 24 11.64 -5.48 -4.56
C GLU A 24 12.80 -6.33 -5.10
N GLY A 25 14.03 -5.82 -5.02
CA GLY A 25 15.24 -6.56 -5.40
C GLY A 25 15.58 -7.72 -4.47
N ALA A 26 15.06 -7.74 -3.24
CA ALA A 26 15.34 -8.75 -2.22
C ALA A 26 14.35 -9.94 -2.29
N VAL A 27 14.08 -10.47 -3.48
CA VAL A 27 13.00 -11.46 -3.74
C VAL A 27 12.99 -12.63 -2.74
N ASP A 28 14.14 -13.25 -2.45
CA ASP A 28 14.25 -14.42 -1.56
C ASP A 28 14.40 -14.06 -0.08
N GLN A 29 14.73 -12.81 0.24
CA GLN A 29 15.00 -12.35 1.60
C GLN A 29 14.10 -11.20 2.04
N ARG A 30 13.02 -10.91 1.29
CA ARG A 30 12.14 -9.75 1.51
C ARG A 30 11.61 -9.66 2.95
N GLU A 31 11.33 -10.81 3.56
CA GLU A 31 10.78 -10.87 4.91
C GLU A 31 11.84 -10.55 5.97
N GLU A 32 13.06 -11.09 5.80
CA GLU A 32 14.20 -10.78 6.66
C GLU A 32 14.66 -9.34 6.48
N TYR A 33 14.66 -8.85 5.25
CA TYR A 33 15.00 -7.47 4.93
C TYR A 33 14.00 -6.49 5.56
N TRP A 34 12.70 -6.80 5.50
CA TRP A 34 11.67 -6.03 6.20
C TRP A 34 11.95 -5.94 7.70
N GLU A 35 12.16 -7.08 8.37
CA GLU A 35 12.34 -7.13 9.82
C GLU A 35 13.67 -6.50 10.29
N ASN A 36 14.75 -6.71 9.54
CA ASN A 36 16.10 -6.34 9.98
C ASN A 36 16.55 -4.96 9.49
N ARG A 37 15.94 -4.42 8.42
CA ARG A 37 16.35 -3.15 7.80
C ARG A 37 15.24 -2.12 7.79
N ILE A 38 14.10 -2.46 7.19
CA ILE A 38 13.04 -1.47 6.96
C ILE A 38 12.33 -1.11 8.25
N ARG A 39 11.94 -2.10 9.06
CA ARG A 39 11.24 -1.85 10.32
C ARG A 39 12.07 -1.02 11.32
N PRO A 40 13.37 -1.31 11.58
CA PRO A 40 14.20 -0.47 12.42
C PRO A 40 14.35 0.95 11.89
N PHE A 41 14.57 1.10 10.57
CA PHE A 41 14.64 2.41 9.92
C PHE A 41 13.34 3.20 10.10
N TRP A 42 12.19 2.56 9.89
CA TRP A 42 10.87 3.16 10.08
C TRP A 42 10.66 3.65 11.51
N GLN A 43 11.10 2.85 12.49
CA GLN A 43 10.95 3.19 13.90
C GLN A 43 11.86 4.35 14.32
N GLN A 44 13.12 4.33 13.90
CA GLN A 44 14.17 5.21 14.42
C GLN A 44 14.41 6.47 13.59
N ILE A 45 14.22 6.41 12.27
CA ILE A 45 14.68 7.44 11.34
C ILE A 45 13.52 8.11 10.60
N TRP A 46 12.52 7.33 10.16
CA TRP A 46 11.42 7.90 9.37
C TRP A 46 10.63 8.95 10.17
N PRO A 47 10.33 10.13 9.59
CA PRO A 47 9.58 11.18 10.28
C PRO A 47 8.25 10.68 10.82
N LYS A 48 7.77 11.28 11.91
CA LYS A 48 6.43 11.00 12.46
C LYS A 48 5.40 12.05 12.08
N SER A 49 5.84 13.23 11.63
CA SER A 49 4.97 14.30 11.16
C SER A 49 4.43 13.98 9.77
N ARG A 50 3.09 13.93 9.66
CA ARG A 50 2.32 13.52 8.48
C ARG A 50 2.02 14.69 7.53
N GLU A 51 2.40 15.90 7.89
CA GLU A 51 2.11 17.15 7.14
C GLU A 51 2.85 17.22 5.79
N LEU A 52 3.74 16.26 5.51
CA LEU A 52 4.58 16.20 4.31
C LEU A 52 4.21 15.04 3.36
N GLY A 53 3.10 14.34 3.60
CA GLY A 53 2.68 13.22 2.76
C GLY A 53 2.28 13.66 1.35
N THR A 54 3.13 13.42 0.36
CA THR A 54 2.80 13.56 -1.07
C THR A 54 2.29 12.24 -1.63
N ALA A 55 1.56 12.30 -2.75
CA ALA A 55 1.12 11.11 -3.48
C ALA A 55 2.32 10.21 -3.89
N ARG A 56 3.48 10.82 -4.18
CA ARG A 56 4.73 10.10 -4.52
C ARG A 56 5.28 9.28 -3.34
N ILE A 57 5.25 9.86 -2.13
CA ILE A 57 5.61 9.13 -0.91
C ILE A 57 4.61 8.00 -0.68
N ALA A 58 3.31 8.29 -0.74
CA ALA A 58 2.27 7.29 -0.55
C ALA A 58 2.45 6.11 -1.52
N GLU A 59 2.62 6.38 -2.81
CA GLU A 59 2.84 5.36 -3.83
C GLU A 59 4.06 4.49 -3.54
N SER A 60 5.21 5.10 -3.24
CA SER A 60 6.45 4.37 -2.91
C SER A 60 6.29 3.48 -1.67
N LEU A 61 5.58 3.97 -0.65
CA LEU A 61 5.31 3.20 0.57
C LEU A 61 4.34 2.03 0.33
N ILE A 62 3.39 2.20 -0.58
CA ILE A 62 2.48 1.13 -0.99
C ILE A 62 3.24 0.06 -1.76
N GLN A 63 4.10 0.43 -2.71
CA GLN A 63 4.95 -0.50 -3.45
C GLN A 63 5.83 -1.32 -2.50
N MET A 64 6.49 -0.66 -1.54
CA MET A 64 7.24 -1.31 -0.46
C MET A 64 6.34 -2.27 0.34
N THR A 65 5.11 -1.85 0.66
CA THR A 65 4.17 -2.68 1.42
C THR A 65 3.78 -3.95 0.64
N LEU A 66 3.53 -3.85 -0.66
CA LEU A 66 3.25 -5.01 -1.53
C LEU A 66 4.47 -5.92 -1.66
N ALA A 67 5.66 -5.35 -1.82
CA ALA A 67 6.92 -6.08 -1.92
C ALA A 67 7.24 -6.86 -0.62
N ALA A 68 6.72 -6.45 0.54
CA ALA A 68 6.91 -7.12 1.82
C ALA A 68 6.29 -8.53 1.92
N GLY A 69 5.45 -8.94 0.95
CA GLY A 69 4.95 -10.31 0.85
C GLY A 69 4.15 -10.75 2.09
N SER A 70 4.62 -11.75 2.83
CA SER A 70 3.90 -12.21 4.04
C SER A 70 3.84 -11.16 5.15
N LYS A 71 4.75 -10.18 5.12
CA LYS A 71 4.79 -9.06 6.06
C LYS A 71 3.84 -7.93 5.66
N PHE A 72 3.09 -8.07 4.56
CA PHE A 72 2.11 -7.10 4.08
C PHE A 72 1.21 -6.51 5.19
N PRO A 73 0.60 -7.30 6.10
CA PRO A 73 -0.19 -6.73 7.20
C PRO A 73 0.60 -5.84 8.17
N ALA A 74 1.85 -6.20 8.47
CA ALA A 74 2.71 -5.41 9.35
C ALA A 74 3.24 -4.15 8.65
N ALA A 75 3.53 -4.27 7.36
CA ALA A 75 3.96 -3.16 6.52
C ALA A 75 2.85 -2.12 6.35
N LEU A 76 1.63 -2.55 6.01
CA LEU A 76 0.50 -1.62 5.83
C LEU A 76 0.22 -0.84 7.11
N ARG A 77 0.17 -1.50 8.28
CA ARG A 77 -0.02 -0.81 9.57
C ARG A 77 1.08 0.22 9.89
N SER A 78 2.28 0.01 9.37
CA SER A 78 3.39 0.94 9.62
C SER A 78 3.25 2.21 8.78
N VAL A 79 2.69 2.08 7.57
CA VAL A 79 2.59 3.16 6.59
C VAL A 79 1.19 3.76 6.45
N GLU A 80 0.15 3.20 7.08
CA GLU A 80 -1.25 3.62 6.92
C GLU A 80 -1.47 5.13 7.12
N ALA A 81 -0.70 5.72 8.03
CA ALA A 81 -0.66 7.13 8.35
C ALA A 81 -0.24 8.05 7.19
N TRP A 82 0.42 7.49 6.18
CA TRP A 82 1.02 8.16 5.03
C TRP A 82 0.25 7.90 3.74
N LEU A 83 -0.77 7.05 3.79
CA LEU A 83 -1.57 6.73 2.62
C LEU A 83 -2.54 7.86 2.32
N CYS A 84 -2.68 8.14 1.03
CA CYS A 84 -3.68 9.05 0.50
C CYS A 84 -4.22 8.48 -0.82
N PRO A 85 -5.39 8.98 -1.29
CA PRO A 85 -5.87 8.66 -2.62
C PRO A 85 -4.80 8.93 -3.67
N LEU A 86 -4.54 7.94 -4.52
CA LEU A 86 -3.57 8.09 -5.62
C LEU A 86 -4.30 8.69 -6.81
N GLU A 87 -3.59 9.55 -7.56
CA GLU A 87 -4.11 10.00 -8.85
C GLU A 87 -4.30 8.78 -9.75
N HIS A 88 -3.26 7.96 -9.96
CA HIS A 88 -3.29 6.78 -10.82
C HIS A 88 -3.05 5.47 -10.04
N PRO A 89 -4.08 4.83 -9.46
CA PRO A 89 -3.91 3.61 -8.66
C PRO A 89 -3.62 2.33 -9.48
N HIS A 90 -3.66 2.39 -10.81
CA HIS A 90 -3.59 1.22 -11.70
C HIS A 90 -2.38 0.30 -11.43
N TYR A 91 -1.20 0.89 -11.26
CA TYR A 91 0.02 0.11 -11.02
C TYR A 91 -0.06 -0.67 -9.70
N VAL A 92 -0.49 0.00 -8.62
CA VAL A 92 -0.69 -0.62 -7.31
C VAL A 92 -1.73 -1.73 -7.36
N VAL A 93 -2.87 -1.49 -8.02
CA VAL A 93 -3.94 -2.48 -8.15
C VAL A 93 -3.47 -3.69 -8.96
N HIS A 94 -2.73 -3.46 -10.05
CA HIS A 94 -2.13 -4.52 -10.85
C HIS A 94 -1.15 -5.37 -10.02
N CYS A 95 -0.24 -4.75 -9.27
CA CYS A 95 0.69 -5.46 -8.38
C CYS A 95 -0.04 -6.25 -7.27
N LEU A 96 -1.12 -5.71 -6.73
CA LEU A 96 -1.94 -6.39 -5.73
C LEU A 96 -2.63 -7.64 -6.32
N ALA A 97 -3.11 -7.57 -7.56
CA ALA A 97 -3.71 -8.69 -8.27
C ALA A 97 -2.69 -9.81 -8.53
N GLU A 98 -1.51 -9.46 -9.07
CA GLU A 98 -0.43 -10.41 -9.38
C GLU A 98 0.16 -11.10 -8.13
N SER A 99 0.29 -10.35 -7.03
CA SER A 99 0.91 -10.86 -5.78
C SER A 99 0.02 -11.82 -4.99
N LYS A 100 -1.27 -11.97 -5.35
CA LYS A 100 -2.27 -12.78 -4.64
C LYS A 100 -2.46 -12.39 -3.17
N LEU A 101 -2.06 -11.18 -2.78
CA LEU A 101 -2.23 -10.69 -1.41
C LEU A 101 -3.71 -10.50 -1.07
N SER A 102 -4.56 -10.20 -2.06
CA SER A 102 -6.02 -10.09 -1.91
C SER A 102 -6.69 -11.36 -1.40
N SER A 103 -6.18 -12.55 -1.75
CA SER A 103 -6.73 -13.82 -1.25
C SER A 103 -6.08 -14.26 0.08
N ARG A 104 -4.81 -13.90 0.30
CA ARG A 104 -4.08 -14.29 1.52
C ARG A 104 -4.40 -13.39 2.72
N PHE A 105 -4.63 -12.10 2.48
CA PHE A 105 -4.89 -11.08 3.50
C PHE A 105 -6.07 -10.17 3.09
N PRO A 106 -7.29 -10.72 2.93
CA PRO A 106 -8.40 -10.03 2.29
C PRO A 106 -8.80 -8.71 2.99
N ALA A 107 -8.87 -8.69 4.33
CA ALA A 107 -9.19 -7.48 5.07
C ALA A 107 -8.13 -6.37 4.95
N VAL A 108 -6.85 -6.76 4.85
CA VAL A 108 -5.72 -5.83 4.73
C VAL A 108 -5.64 -5.27 3.30
N ALA A 109 -5.89 -6.12 2.30
CA ALA A 109 -6.00 -5.71 0.90
C ALA A 109 -7.18 -4.74 0.71
N LEU A 110 -8.32 -5.03 1.32
CA LEU A 110 -9.48 -4.12 1.32
C LEU A 110 -9.15 -2.77 1.96
N GLN A 111 -8.44 -2.77 3.10
CA GLN A 111 -7.98 -1.54 3.75
C GLN A 111 -7.11 -0.71 2.80
N LEU A 112 -6.10 -1.33 2.17
CA LEU A 112 -5.23 -0.64 1.21
C LEU A 112 -6.04 -0.03 0.07
N LEU A 113 -6.88 -0.82 -0.60
CA LEU A 113 -7.70 -0.35 -1.73
C LEU A 113 -8.58 0.85 -1.32
N SER A 114 -9.23 0.76 -0.16
CA SER A 114 -10.08 1.85 0.36
C SER A 114 -9.32 3.13 0.74
N SER A 115 -8.00 3.04 0.94
CA SER A 115 -7.17 4.22 1.26
C SER A 115 -6.61 4.92 0.01
N ILE A 116 -6.57 4.22 -1.12
CA ILE A 116 -5.90 4.71 -2.35
C ILE A 116 -6.88 5.01 -3.49
N ILE A 117 -8.07 4.41 -3.47
CA ILE A 117 -9.15 4.64 -4.43
C ILE A 117 -10.15 5.61 -3.81
N ASP A 118 -10.51 6.63 -4.59
CA ASP A 118 -11.55 7.60 -4.27
C ASP A 118 -12.45 7.74 -5.52
N ASP A 119 -13.00 8.90 -5.82
CA ASP A 119 -13.88 9.09 -6.98
C ASP A 119 -13.13 9.39 -8.30
N GLN A 120 -12.07 8.63 -8.62
CA GLN A 120 -11.36 8.80 -9.91
C GLN A 120 -12.24 8.40 -11.11
N PRO A 121 -12.04 8.97 -12.31
CA PRO A 121 -12.96 8.76 -13.44
C PRO A 121 -12.80 7.43 -14.17
N TRP A 122 -11.84 6.58 -13.79
CA TRP A 122 -11.54 5.29 -14.43
C TRP A 122 -11.65 4.13 -13.46
N ALA A 123 -12.29 3.04 -13.86
CA ALA A 123 -12.23 1.76 -13.15
C ALA A 123 -11.29 0.79 -13.89
N SER A 124 -10.57 -0.06 -13.15
CA SER A 124 -9.71 -1.09 -13.74
C SER A 124 -10.33 -2.48 -13.55
N GLU A 125 -10.14 -3.36 -14.53
CA GLU A 125 -10.59 -4.77 -14.42
C GLU A 125 -9.88 -5.50 -13.30
N GLU A 126 -8.62 -5.16 -13.03
CA GLU A 126 -7.81 -5.71 -11.93
C GLU A 126 -8.40 -5.35 -10.55
N LEU A 127 -9.08 -4.20 -10.42
CA LEU A 127 -9.81 -3.86 -9.20
C LEU A 127 -10.99 -4.82 -8.99
N GLU A 128 -11.76 -5.11 -10.03
CA GLU A 128 -12.85 -6.10 -9.97
C GLU A 128 -12.32 -7.48 -9.57
N GLN A 129 -11.18 -7.90 -10.15
CA GLN A 129 -10.50 -9.15 -9.79
C GLN A 129 -10.03 -9.18 -8.33
N CYS A 130 -9.47 -8.07 -7.82
CA CYS A 130 -9.07 -7.96 -6.42
C CYS A 130 -10.27 -8.08 -5.48
N LEU A 131 -11.36 -7.36 -5.74
CA LEU A 131 -12.58 -7.41 -4.94
C LEU A 131 -13.23 -8.80 -4.97
N ALA A 132 -13.24 -9.47 -6.13
CA ALA A 132 -13.71 -10.85 -6.24
C ALA A 132 -12.85 -11.81 -5.40
N SER A 133 -11.52 -11.67 -5.46
CA SER A 133 -10.58 -12.48 -4.68
C SER A 133 -10.75 -12.29 -3.17
N ILE A 134 -11.03 -11.06 -2.74
CA ILE A 134 -11.29 -10.72 -1.32
C ILE A 134 -12.52 -11.47 -0.80
N ILE A 135 -13.66 -11.40 -1.50
CA ILE A 135 -14.89 -12.09 -1.07
C ILE A 135 -14.79 -13.60 -1.18
N GLN A 136 -14.05 -14.11 -2.17
CA GLN A 136 -13.79 -15.53 -2.28
C GLN A 136 -13.00 -16.06 -1.07
N ALA A 137 -12.06 -15.27 -0.55
CA ALA A 137 -11.27 -15.61 0.62
C ALA A 137 -12.02 -15.39 1.95
N ASP A 138 -12.78 -14.30 2.05
CA ASP A 138 -13.56 -13.97 3.24
C ASP A 138 -14.89 -13.30 2.87
N ARG A 139 -15.97 -14.08 2.92
CA ARG A 139 -17.33 -13.61 2.59
C ARG A 139 -17.88 -12.62 3.60
N THR A 140 -17.34 -12.55 4.81
CA THR A 140 -17.85 -11.61 5.83
C THR A 140 -17.59 -10.16 5.43
N LEU A 141 -16.61 -9.91 4.55
CA LEU A 141 -16.28 -8.60 4.03
C LEU A 141 -17.29 -8.06 3.01
N GLU A 142 -18.28 -8.84 2.58
CA GLU A 142 -19.34 -8.36 1.67
C GLU A 142 -20.20 -7.28 2.33
N GLU A 143 -20.35 -7.33 3.65
CA GLU A 143 -21.06 -6.34 4.47
C GLU A 143 -20.16 -5.16 4.89
N ASP A 144 -18.85 -5.21 4.62
CA ASP A 144 -17.93 -4.13 4.96
C ASP A 144 -18.23 -2.88 4.12
N ILE A 145 -18.37 -1.73 4.79
CA ILE A 145 -18.71 -0.47 4.14
C ILE A 145 -17.68 -0.07 3.07
N ARG A 146 -16.39 -0.38 3.30
CA ARG A 146 -15.31 -0.09 2.35
C ARG A 146 -15.47 -0.91 1.09
N TYR A 147 -15.87 -2.17 1.23
CA TYR A 147 -16.12 -3.06 0.11
C TYR A 147 -17.31 -2.58 -0.72
N GLN A 148 -18.41 -2.21 -0.05
CA GLN A 148 -19.60 -1.68 -0.71
C GLN A 148 -19.32 -0.40 -1.48
N GLN A 149 -18.53 0.52 -0.91
CA GLN A 149 -18.09 1.75 -1.58
C GLN A 149 -17.29 1.46 -2.85
N LEU A 150 -16.29 0.55 -2.78
CA LEU A 150 -15.48 0.18 -3.94
C LEU A 150 -16.29 -0.54 -5.02
N ARG A 151 -17.28 -1.36 -4.64
CA ARG A 151 -18.21 -1.97 -5.60
C ARG A 151 -19.10 -0.96 -6.28
N GLU A 152 -19.64 -0.01 -5.53
CA GLU A 152 -20.48 1.05 -6.09
C GLU A 152 -19.67 1.96 -7.01
N TYR A 153 -18.42 2.26 -6.65
CA TYR A 153 -17.46 2.94 -7.51
C TYR A 153 -17.28 2.22 -8.86
N LEU A 154 -16.98 0.91 -8.84
CA LEU A 154 -16.87 0.10 -10.07
C LEU A 154 -18.16 0.14 -10.89
N ARG A 155 -19.32 0.07 -10.25
CA ARG A 155 -20.62 0.09 -10.93
C ARG A 155 -20.89 1.42 -11.64
N ARG A 156 -20.51 2.55 -11.04
CA ARG A 156 -20.71 3.89 -11.63
C ARG A 156 -19.81 4.19 -12.82
N ARG A 157 -18.67 3.49 -12.91
CA ARG A 157 -17.63 3.71 -13.92
C ARG A 157 -17.64 2.66 -15.04
N ARG A 158 -18.65 1.77 -15.05
CA ARG A 158 -18.88 0.75 -16.07
C ARG A 158 -19.90 1.18 -17.11
#